data_AF-A0A453A5W1-F1
#
_entry.id   AF-A0A453A5W1-F1
#
_cell.length_a   1.000
_cell.length_b   1.000
_cell.length_c   1.000
_cell.angle_alpha   90.00
_cell.angle_beta   90.00
_cell.angle_gamma   90.00
#
_symmetry.space_group_name_H-M   'P 1'
#
loop_
_entity.id
_entity.type
_entity.pdbx_description
1 polymer ?
#
loop_
_entity_poly.entity_id
_entity_poly.type
_entity_poly.pdbx_seq_one_letter_code
_entity_poly.pdbx_strand_id
1 'polypeptide(L)'
;REGPTPAGEDRRDGTRIAGRMDPHDGEPAADELPPPPPLPPNVVPIIAEDAAAASESEPPPPPPPSKPAKPRRHIMARPPNGLGKKGQPIQLLANHYKVSVKPSEEFFNHYYVNLKYEDDTPVDSKGIGRKVLDKLQHTYHSELADKDFAYDGEKSLFTIGALPQINNEFIVVLEDIGSGKTAAGSPGGNNGSPGGGDQKRVRRPYQAKTFKVELNFAATIPMAAIGHAIRGQESEHSLEALRVLDIILRQHSAKQGCLLVRQSFFHNNPSSFVDLGGGVMGCRGFHSSFRGTQSGLSLNIDVSTTMIVKPGPVIDFLLANQKVDHPDKIDWQKAKRALKNLRIKTTPANSEFKIVGLSERNCNEQMFPLRRRNGDTTETVEITVYDYFVKNRGIELRYSGNLPCINAGRPKRPTYFPVELCTLVPLQRYTKALSTMQRTSLVEKSRQKPHERMSTLNDALKRSNYDADPMLKACGIQIAQNFTQIEGRVLPAPKVSQ
;
A
#
# COMPACT_ATOMS: atom_id res chain seq x y z
N ARG A 1 5.31 -12.73 -63.62
CA ARG A 1 6.37 -11.76 -63.97
C ARG A 1 6.67 -10.96 -62.70
N GLU A 2 7.29 -11.60 -61.70
CA GLU A 2 8.74 -11.86 -61.56
C GLU A 2 9.54 -10.61 -61.20
N GLY A 3 10.39 -10.76 -60.17
CA GLY A 3 11.21 -9.70 -59.55
C GLY A 3 12.38 -9.22 -60.41
N PRO A 4 13.41 -8.62 -59.78
CA PRO A 4 14.45 -9.46 -59.17
C PRO A 4 15.08 -8.95 -57.86
N THR A 5 15.89 -9.85 -57.29
CA THR A 5 16.88 -9.83 -56.19
C THR A 5 17.96 -8.74 -56.27
N PRO A 6 18.72 -8.48 -55.18
CA PRO A 6 20.08 -9.08 -55.00
C PRO A 6 20.34 -9.51 -53.51
N ALA A 7 21.04 -10.60 -53.13
CA ALA A 7 22.45 -11.01 -53.31
C ALA A 7 23.47 -9.91 -52.87
N GLY A 8 24.46 -10.10 -51.98
CA GLY A 8 24.96 -11.22 -51.21
C GLY A 8 25.94 -10.76 -50.12
N GLU A 9 26.09 -11.60 -49.11
CA GLU A 9 27.32 -11.95 -48.36
C GLU A 9 28.52 -10.99 -48.29
N ASP A 10 28.99 -10.73 -47.07
CA ASP A 10 30.38 -11.08 -46.75
C ASP A 10 30.54 -11.50 -45.27
N ARG A 11 31.08 -12.71 -45.08
CA ARG A 11 31.48 -13.30 -43.80
C ARG A 11 32.88 -12.81 -43.47
N ARG A 12 33.16 -12.55 -42.19
CA ARG A 12 34.50 -12.81 -41.64
C ARG A 12 34.44 -13.31 -40.22
N ASP A 13 35.23 -14.35 -40.04
CA ASP A 13 35.33 -15.36 -38.99
C ASP A 13 36.15 -14.86 -37.79
N GLY A 14 36.02 -15.53 -36.64
CA GLY A 14 36.83 -15.19 -35.45
C GLY A 14 36.37 -15.75 -34.10
N THR A 15 36.17 -17.06 -34.03
CA THR A 15 36.63 -17.98 -32.96
C THR A 15 36.77 -17.44 -31.51
N ARG A 16 36.06 -18.06 -30.54
CA ARG A 16 36.67 -18.83 -29.42
C ARG A 16 35.66 -19.44 -28.44
N ILE A 17 35.74 -20.77 -28.40
CA ILE A 17 35.80 -21.67 -27.24
C ILE A 17 34.55 -21.79 -26.35
N ALA A 18 33.81 -22.87 -26.62
CA ALA A 18 32.92 -23.53 -25.69
C ALA A 18 33.73 -24.30 -24.63
N GLY A 19 33.43 -24.07 -23.35
CA GLY A 19 33.81 -24.93 -22.24
C GLY A 19 32.55 -25.39 -21.51
N ARG A 20 32.31 -26.71 -21.49
CA ARG A 20 31.33 -27.38 -20.64
C ARG A 20 31.73 -27.26 -19.17
N MET A 21 30.77 -27.08 -18.28
CA MET A 21 30.85 -27.63 -16.91
C MET A 21 29.46 -27.80 -16.30
N ASP A 22 29.21 -28.99 -15.78
CA ASP A 22 28.00 -29.47 -15.11
C ASP A 22 27.77 -28.82 -13.72
N PRO A 23 26.58 -29.01 -13.10
CA PRO A 23 26.04 -28.11 -12.08
C PRO A 23 26.43 -28.53 -10.65
N HIS A 24 26.72 -27.55 -9.80
CA HIS A 24 26.77 -27.73 -8.35
C HIS A 24 25.88 -26.70 -7.65
N ASP A 25 25.09 -27.22 -6.71
CA ASP A 25 24.25 -26.52 -5.75
C ASP A 25 24.97 -25.40 -5.00
N GLY A 26 24.23 -24.32 -4.70
CA GLY A 26 24.66 -23.28 -3.76
C GLY A 26 23.87 -21.98 -3.88
N GLU A 27 23.06 -21.66 -2.87
CA GLU A 27 22.41 -20.35 -2.71
C GLU A 27 23.42 -19.19 -2.71
N PRO A 28 23.13 -18.01 -3.28
CA PRO A 28 23.89 -16.81 -2.98
C PRO A 28 23.36 -16.15 -1.71
N ALA A 29 24.11 -16.33 -0.63
CA ALA A 29 24.05 -15.56 0.61
C ALA A 29 24.35 -14.07 0.34
N ALA A 30 23.86 -13.24 1.25
CA ALA A 30 24.03 -11.80 1.25
C ALA A 30 25.52 -11.38 1.27
N ASP A 31 25.85 -10.30 0.56
CA ASP A 31 27.09 -9.55 0.74
C ASP A 31 27.17 -9.01 2.18
N GLU A 32 27.72 -9.80 3.09
CA GLU A 32 28.35 -9.32 4.32
C GLU A 32 29.83 -9.03 4.00
N LEU A 33 30.27 -7.83 4.38
CA LEU A 33 31.69 -7.44 4.33
C LEU A 33 32.54 -8.45 5.14
N PRO A 34 33.78 -8.74 4.72
CA PRO A 34 34.64 -9.68 5.43
C PRO A 34 34.95 -9.18 6.86
N PRO A 35 35.12 -10.10 7.83
CA PRO A 35 35.44 -9.73 9.22
C PRO A 35 36.83 -9.08 9.33
N PRO A 36 37.04 -8.20 10.33
CA PRO A 36 38.34 -7.57 10.57
C PRO A 36 39.41 -8.61 10.95
N PRO A 37 40.69 -8.33 10.68
CA PRO A 37 41.80 -9.24 10.99
C PRO A 37 41.95 -9.47 12.51
N PRO A 38 42.54 -10.61 12.93
CA PRO A 38 42.68 -10.99 14.34
C PRO A 38 43.59 -10.02 15.12
N LEU A 39 43.21 -9.78 16.38
CA LEU A 39 43.96 -8.96 17.33
C LEU A 39 45.24 -9.69 17.82
N PRO A 40 46.35 -8.98 18.09
CA PRO A 40 47.58 -9.56 18.63
C PRO A 40 47.38 -10.11 20.06
N PRO A 41 48.19 -11.10 20.48
CA PRO A 41 47.88 -12.01 21.60
C PRO A 41 47.99 -11.45 23.03
N ASN A 42 47.83 -10.15 23.27
CA ASN A 42 47.94 -9.58 24.63
C ASN A 42 46.84 -8.55 24.95
N VAL A 43 45.57 -8.94 24.81
CA VAL A 43 44.47 -8.18 25.42
C VAL A 43 43.55 -9.14 26.17
N VAL A 44 43.59 -9.06 27.49
CA VAL A 44 42.73 -9.79 28.41
C VAL A 44 41.30 -9.20 28.32
N PRO A 45 40.27 -10.00 28.02
CA PRO A 45 38.89 -9.54 27.99
C PRO A 45 38.34 -9.42 29.42
N ILE A 46 37.79 -8.26 29.76
CA ILE A 46 37.06 -8.06 31.03
C ILE A 46 35.61 -8.50 30.82
N ILE A 47 35.23 -9.56 31.53
CA ILE A 47 33.86 -10.05 31.71
C ILE A 47 33.15 -9.07 32.66
N ALA A 48 31.93 -8.65 32.31
CA ALA A 48 31.05 -7.95 33.23
C ALA A 48 30.08 -8.96 33.86
N GLU A 49 30.19 -9.19 35.17
CA GLU A 49 29.15 -9.76 36.02
C GLU A 49 28.63 -8.69 36.99
N ASP A 50 27.33 -8.73 37.24
CA ASP A 50 26.55 -7.86 38.11
C ASP A 50 27.01 -7.86 39.57
N ALA A 51 26.94 -6.71 40.26
CA ALA A 51 26.31 -6.58 41.59
C ALA A 51 26.34 -5.14 42.14
N ALA A 52 25.27 -4.80 42.85
CA ALA A 52 24.94 -3.52 43.44
C ALA A 52 25.74 -3.18 44.72
N ALA A 53 25.94 -1.87 44.98
CA ALA A 53 25.57 -1.13 46.21
C ALA A 53 26.33 0.21 46.35
N ALA A 54 25.61 1.22 46.90
CA ALA A 54 25.99 2.45 47.63
C ALA A 54 27.50 2.81 47.78
N SER A 55 28.00 4.05 47.74
CA SER A 55 27.47 5.39 48.04
C SER A 55 28.53 6.47 47.71
N GLU A 56 28.07 7.72 47.60
CA GLU A 56 28.82 8.99 47.68
C GLU A 56 29.61 9.50 46.45
N SER A 57 29.56 10.82 46.31
CA SER A 57 29.54 11.62 45.08
C SER A 57 30.91 12.13 44.62
N GLU A 58 31.29 11.80 43.39
CA GLU A 58 32.30 12.49 42.58
C GLU A 58 31.65 13.40 41.51
N PRO A 59 32.32 14.49 41.08
CA PRO A 59 31.77 15.49 40.16
C PRO A 59 31.51 14.92 38.75
N PRO A 60 30.56 15.50 37.98
CA PRO A 60 30.11 14.92 36.72
C PRO A 60 31.21 14.93 35.65
N PRO A 61 31.26 13.90 34.78
CA PRO A 61 32.26 13.80 33.71
C PRO A 61 32.04 14.85 32.62
N PRO A 62 33.11 15.26 31.90
CA PRO A 62 33.03 16.27 30.86
C PRO A 62 32.15 15.81 29.67
N PRO A 63 31.50 16.75 28.97
CA PRO A 63 30.59 16.43 27.88
C PRO A 63 31.34 15.73 26.73
N PRO A 64 30.64 14.83 25.99
CA PRO A 64 31.26 14.07 24.90
C PRO A 64 31.74 14.99 23.77
N PRO A 65 32.82 14.59 23.05
CA PRO A 65 33.39 15.40 21.98
C PRO A 65 32.36 15.69 20.88
N SER A 66 32.30 16.95 20.47
CA SER A 66 31.38 17.44 19.46
C SER A 66 31.58 16.70 18.13
N LYS A 67 30.49 16.14 17.59
CA LYS A 67 30.49 15.55 16.25
C LYS A 67 30.95 16.61 15.25
N PRO A 68 31.87 16.29 14.31
CA PRO A 68 32.32 17.25 13.31
C PRO A 68 31.12 17.80 12.54
N ALA A 69 31.01 19.13 12.48
CA ALA A 69 29.91 19.81 11.82
C ALA A 69 29.84 19.36 10.36
N LYS A 70 28.67 18.86 9.94
CA LYS A 70 28.43 18.54 8.53
C LYS A 70 28.70 19.81 7.70
N PRO A 71 29.40 19.71 6.56
CA PRO A 71 29.72 20.88 5.74
C PRO A 71 28.43 21.61 5.37
N ARG A 72 28.37 22.92 5.68
CA ARG A 72 27.27 23.80 5.28
C ARG A 72 27.26 23.89 3.75
N ARG A 73 26.34 23.18 3.10
CA ARG A 73 26.11 23.27 1.67
C ARG A 73 25.26 24.52 1.41
N HIS A 74 25.79 25.47 0.64
CA HIS A 74 25.01 26.61 0.17
C HIS A 74 24.16 26.18 -1.03
N ILE A 75 22.89 26.56 -1.04
CA ILE A 75 22.02 26.35 -2.21
C ILE A 75 22.58 27.21 -3.34
N MET A 76 23.01 26.60 -4.43
CA MET A 76 23.43 27.33 -5.62
C MET A 76 22.20 28.00 -6.25
N ALA A 77 22.17 29.33 -6.23
CA ALA A 77 21.20 30.08 -7.00
C ALA A 77 21.48 29.92 -8.50
N ARG A 78 20.42 29.90 -9.31
CA ARG A 78 20.58 29.95 -10.76
C ARG A 78 21.30 31.27 -11.13
N PRO A 79 22.31 31.25 -12.01
CA PRO A 79 22.99 32.47 -12.42
C PRO A 79 21.99 33.50 -12.97
N PRO A 80 22.11 34.79 -12.60
CA PRO A 80 21.24 35.84 -13.13
C PRO A 80 21.43 36.04 -14.65
N ASN A 81 22.55 35.57 -15.20
CA ASN A 81 23.01 35.76 -16.57
C ASN A 81 22.24 34.90 -17.62
N GLY A 82 21.17 34.21 -17.21
CA GLY A 82 20.21 33.56 -18.11
C GLY A 82 20.38 32.05 -18.30
N LEU A 83 19.59 31.51 -19.23
CA LEU A 83 19.55 30.08 -19.59
C LEU A 83 20.72 29.68 -20.51
N GLY A 84 21.01 28.39 -20.57
CA GLY A 84 22.04 27.86 -21.47
C GLY A 84 21.73 28.14 -22.94
N LYS A 85 22.74 28.62 -23.69
CA LYS A 85 22.60 29.05 -25.11
C LYS A 85 23.29 28.12 -26.12
N LYS A 86 24.02 27.09 -25.69
CA LYS A 86 24.75 26.18 -26.59
C LYS A 86 23.85 25.04 -27.10
N GLY A 87 24.18 24.48 -28.27
CA GLY A 87 23.44 23.37 -28.89
C GLY A 87 22.33 23.82 -29.84
N GLN A 88 21.80 22.89 -30.62
CA GLN A 88 20.73 23.14 -31.60
C GLN A 88 19.35 23.15 -30.91
N PRO A 89 18.50 24.17 -31.10
CA PRO A 89 17.15 24.19 -30.53
C PRO A 89 16.29 23.02 -31.02
N ILE A 90 15.43 22.51 -30.13
CA ILE A 90 14.46 21.45 -30.45
C ILE A 90 13.18 21.66 -29.63
N GLN A 91 12.02 21.40 -30.23
CA GLN A 91 10.76 21.43 -29.51
C GLN A 91 10.48 20.09 -28.83
N LEU A 92 10.21 20.10 -27.53
CA LEU A 92 9.87 18.91 -26.75
C LEU A 92 8.50 19.04 -26.09
N LEU A 93 7.94 17.89 -25.72
CA LEU A 93 6.77 17.77 -24.85
C LEU A 93 7.21 17.10 -23.55
N ALA A 94 6.86 17.71 -22.43
CA ALA A 94 7.09 17.16 -21.10
C ALA A 94 5.77 16.63 -20.54
N ASN A 95 5.83 15.51 -19.80
CA ASN A 95 4.71 14.88 -19.06
C ASN A 95 4.25 15.70 -17.84
N HIS A 96 4.23 17.01 -18.04
CA HIS A 96 3.84 18.07 -17.17
C HIS A 96 2.60 18.71 -17.76
N TYR A 97 1.58 18.88 -16.96
CA TYR A 97 0.35 19.57 -17.33
C TYR A 97 0.34 20.90 -16.58
N LYS A 98 0.10 22.00 -17.29
CA LYS A 98 0.06 23.34 -16.69
C LYS A 98 -1.11 23.42 -15.72
N VAL A 99 -0.89 23.99 -14.55
CA VAL A 99 -1.92 24.18 -13.53
C VAL A 99 -2.11 25.67 -13.27
N SER A 100 -3.33 26.16 -13.43
CA SER A 100 -3.71 27.48 -12.95
C SER A 100 -4.28 27.38 -11.54
N VAL A 101 -3.91 28.33 -10.70
CA VAL A 101 -4.40 28.45 -9.32
C VAL A 101 -5.01 29.84 -9.18
N LYS A 102 -6.25 29.92 -8.73
CA LYS A 102 -6.86 31.21 -8.40
C LYS A 102 -6.23 31.76 -7.11
N PRO A 103 -5.86 33.05 -7.05
CA PRO A 103 -5.45 33.67 -5.79
C PRO A 103 -6.52 33.45 -4.73
N SER A 104 -6.10 33.09 -3.53
CA SER A 104 -6.99 32.83 -2.41
C SER A 104 -6.33 33.26 -1.11
N GLU A 105 -7.11 33.94 -0.27
CA GLU A 105 -6.76 34.29 1.12
C GLU A 105 -7.15 33.16 2.09
N GLU A 106 -7.63 32.03 1.58
CA GLU A 106 -7.96 30.84 2.35
C GLU A 106 -6.71 30.14 2.91
N PHE A 107 -6.96 29.30 3.92
CA PHE A 107 -5.94 28.50 4.58
C PHE A 107 -6.30 27.03 4.49
N PHE A 108 -5.29 26.19 4.28
CA PHE A 108 -5.40 24.79 4.66
C PHE A 108 -5.32 24.70 6.18
N ASN A 109 -6.30 24.05 6.80
CA ASN A 109 -6.31 23.81 8.24
C ASN A 109 -5.92 22.35 8.47
N HIS A 110 -4.85 22.14 9.21
CA HIS A 110 -4.31 20.82 9.54
C HIS A 110 -4.87 20.35 10.87
N TYR A 111 -5.35 19.10 10.89
CA TYR A 111 -5.84 18.40 12.06
C TYR A 111 -5.09 17.09 12.26
N TYR A 112 -4.71 16.80 13.50
CA TYR A 112 -4.28 15.47 13.90
C TYR A 112 -5.49 14.56 14.09
N VAL A 113 -5.44 13.41 13.43
CA VAL A 113 -6.47 12.36 13.53
C VAL A 113 -6.03 11.35 14.59
N ASN A 114 -6.84 11.21 15.64
CA ASN A 114 -6.70 10.15 16.64
C ASN A 114 -7.88 9.17 16.49
N LEU A 115 -7.56 7.90 16.29
CA LEU A 115 -8.56 6.83 16.14
C LEU A 115 -8.44 5.87 17.32
N LYS A 116 -9.54 5.73 18.07
CA LYS A 116 -9.66 4.83 19.21
C LYS A 116 -10.83 3.86 19.03
N TYR A 117 -10.73 2.69 19.66
CA TYR A 117 -11.87 1.81 19.86
C TYR A 117 -12.73 2.30 21.04
N GLU A 118 -13.86 1.64 21.31
CA GLU A 118 -14.74 1.96 22.46
C GLU A 118 -14.04 1.84 23.82
N ASP A 119 -13.00 1.01 23.91
CA ASP A 119 -12.18 0.82 25.13
C ASP A 119 -11.02 1.83 25.25
N ASP A 120 -11.08 2.93 24.49
CA ASP A 120 -10.06 3.99 24.39
C ASP A 120 -8.67 3.52 23.89
N THR A 121 -8.55 2.27 23.44
CA THR A 121 -7.29 1.77 22.88
C THR A 121 -7.07 2.30 21.46
N PRO A 122 -5.82 2.63 21.08
CA PRO A 122 -5.51 3.16 19.76
C PRO A 122 -5.72 2.12 18.66
N VAL A 123 -6.19 2.58 17.50
CA VAL A 123 -6.43 1.73 16.34
C VAL A 123 -5.14 1.51 15.54
N ASP A 124 -4.48 0.38 15.73
CA ASP A 124 -3.24 0.03 15.01
C ASP A 124 -3.47 -0.60 13.61
N SER A 125 -4.72 -0.73 13.17
CA SER A 125 -5.06 -1.42 11.91
C SER A 125 -4.84 -0.54 10.69
N LYS A 126 -3.69 -0.67 10.03
CA LYS A 126 -3.39 0.05 8.77
C LYS A 126 -4.52 -0.09 7.74
N GLY A 127 -5.02 1.04 7.24
CA GLY A 127 -6.02 1.12 6.18
C GLY A 127 -7.48 1.22 6.65
N ILE A 128 -7.80 0.96 7.93
CA ILE A 128 -9.17 1.15 8.43
C ILE A 128 -9.54 2.64 8.55
N GLY A 129 -8.56 3.49 8.85
CA GLY A 129 -8.79 4.92 9.08
C GLY A 129 -9.48 5.62 7.91
N ARG A 130 -9.15 5.26 6.66
CA ARG A 130 -9.85 5.81 5.49
C ARG A 130 -11.33 5.46 5.48
N LYS A 131 -11.67 4.19 5.76
CA LYS A 131 -13.07 3.74 5.83
C LYS A 131 -13.84 4.43 6.95
N VAL A 132 -13.20 4.60 8.11
CA VAL A 132 -13.78 5.31 9.26
C VAL A 132 -14.05 6.77 8.88
N LEU A 133 -13.07 7.47 8.33
CA LEU A 133 -13.23 8.87 7.95
C LEU A 133 -14.18 9.07 6.78
N ASP A 134 -14.22 8.16 5.80
CA ASP A 134 -15.23 8.21 4.74
C ASP A 134 -16.63 8.10 5.36
N LYS A 135 -16.86 7.18 6.31
CA LYS A 135 -18.14 7.08 7.02
C LYS A 135 -18.42 8.33 7.86
N LEU A 136 -17.40 8.92 8.50
CA LEU A 136 -17.49 10.17 9.24
C LEU A 136 -18.01 11.30 8.35
N GLN A 137 -17.38 11.52 7.18
CA GLN A 137 -17.80 12.54 6.21
C GLN A 137 -19.26 12.37 5.80
N HIS A 138 -19.70 11.13 5.55
CA HIS A 138 -21.08 10.85 5.16
C HIS A 138 -22.09 11.04 6.30
N THR A 139 -21.69 10.80 7.55
CA THR A 139 -22.59 10.80 8.70
C THR A 139 -22.70 12.19 9.35
N TYR A 140 -21.57 12.92 9.40
CA TYR A 140 -21.40 14.16 10.15
C TYR A 140 -21.08 15.36 9.24
N HIS A 141 -21.48 15.31 7.97
CA HIS A 141 -21.17 16.35 6.96
C HIS A 141 -21.50 17.77 7.45
N SER A 142 -22.70 17.96 8.01
CA SER A 142 -23.15 19.27 8.49
C SER A 142 -22.43 19.71 9.76
N GLU A 143 -22.02 18.78 10.64
CA GLU A 143 -21.21 19.09 11.83
C GLU A 143 -19.77 19.47 11.46
N LEU A 144 -19.29 19.03 10.29
CA LEU A 144 -18.04 19.50 9.70
C LEU A 144 -18.21 20.85 8.96
N ALA A 145 -19.35 21.54 9.15
CA ALA A 145 -19.71 22.75 8.42
C ALA A 145 -19.64 22.59 6.89
N ASP A 146 -20.11 21.44 6.42
CA ASP A 146 -20.18 21.05 5.01
C ASP A 146 -18.83 21.10 4.27
N LYS A 147 -17.73 20.93 5.01
CA LYS A 147 -16.37 20.92 4.47
C LYS A 147 -15.96 19.52 4.02
N ASP A 148 -15.35 19.46 2.84
CA ASP A 148 -14.55 18.32 2.41
C ASP A 148 -13.18 18.31 3.08
N PHE A 149 -12.59 17.11 3.20
CA PHE A 149 -11.23 16.95 3.71
C PHE A 149 -10.38 15.98 2.90
N ALA A 150 -9.06 16.14 3.03
CA ALA A 150 -8.05 15.25 2.52
C ALA A 150 -7.27 14.62 3.67
N TYR A 151 -7.31 13.29 3.77
CA TYR A 151 -6.63 12.54 4.81
C TYR A 151 -5.40 11.81 4.26
N ASP A 152 -4.27 11.89 4.95
CA ASP A 152 -3.03 11.23 4.55
C ASP A 152 -3.04 9.69 4.73
N GLY A 153 -4.07 9.16 5.40
CA GLY A 153 -4.20 7.72 5.66
C GLY A 153 -3.54 7.26 6.95
N GLU A 154 -2.97 8.19 7.71
CA GLU A 154 -2.27 7.97 8.98
C GLU A 154 -2.78 8.93 10.05
N LYS A 155 -2.17 10.12 10.20
CA LYS A 155 -2.45 11.03 11.32
C LYS A 155 -2.83 12.45 10.90
N SER A 156 -2.81 12.78 9.61
CA SER A 156 -2.99 14.16 9.16
C SER A 156 -4.20 14.29 8.27
N LEU A 157 -5.11 15.19 8.64
CA LEU A 157 -6.28 15.58 7.86
C LEU A 157 -6.22 17.07 7.57
N PHE A 158 -6.61 17.46 6.36
CA PHE A 158 -6.60 18.85 5.91
C PHE A 158 -7.98 19.24 5.39
N THR A 159 -8.46 20.41 5.79
CA THR A 159 -9.66 21.07 5.24
C THR A 159 -9.29 22.42 4.63
N ILE A 160 -10.17 22.96 3.78
CA ILE A 160 -10.12 24.35 3.35
C ILE A 160 -11.07 25.13 4.26
N GLY A 161 -10.53 26.10 5.00
CA GLY A 161 -11.22 26.74 6.11
C GLY A 161 -11.30 25.87 7.38
N ALA A 162 -11.55 26.50 8.52
CA ALA A 162 -11.58 25.84 9.82
C ALA A 162 -12.87 25.05 10.05
N LEU A 163 -12.77 23.91 10.72
CA LEU A 163 -13.88 23.21 11.34
C LEU A 163 -14.48 24.03 12.50
N PRO A 164 -15.75 23.80 12.89
CA PRO A 164 -16.41 24.61 13.93
C PRO A 164 -15.70 24.62 15.29
N GLN A 165 -15.03 23.53 15.66
CA GLN A 165 -14.30 23.42 16.93
C GLN A 165 -12.80 23.19 16.68
N ILE A 166 -11.98 23.59 17.66
CA ILE A 166 -10.53 23.32 17.67
C ILE A 166 -10.29 21.81 17.78
N ASN A 167 -11.02 21.15 18.67
CA ASN A 167 -11.02 19.69 18.83
C ASN A 167 -12.43 19.20 18.55
N ASN A 168 -12.59 18.30 17.59
CA ASN A 168 -13.88 17.73 17.20
C ASN A 168 -13.85 16.23 17.53
N GLU A 169 -14.87 15.73 18.21
CA GLU A 169 -14.98 14.33 18.59
C GLU A 169 -16.23 13.70 17.95
N PHE A 170 -16.06 12.55 17.31
CA PHE A 170 -17.13 11.84 16.64
C PHE A 170 -17.13 10.35 17.00
N ILE A 171 -18.32 9.77 17.07
CA ILE A 171 -18.52 8.33 17.28
C ILE A 171 -18.96 7.72 15.95
N VAL A 172 -18.04 7.05 15.27
CA VAL A 172 -18.29 6.47 13.96
C VAL A 172 -18.56 4.97 14.08
N VAL A 173 -19.74 4.57 13.62
CA VAL A 173 -20.14 3.16 13.58
C VAL A 173 -19.93 2.61 12.16
N LEU A 174 -19.02 1.65 12.03
CA LEU A 174 -18.82 0.87 10.81
C LEU A 174 -19.51 -0.48 10.91
N GLU A 175 -20.50 -0.71 10.07
CA GLU A 175 -21.11 -2.03 9.90
C GLU A 175 -20.09 -2.97 9.24
N ASP A 176 -19.70 -4.04 9.93
CA ASP A 176 -18.85 -5.07 9.32
C ASP A 176 -19.65 -5.83 8.25
N ILE A 177 -19.15 -5.82 7.01
CA ILE A 177 -19.41 -6.92 6.05
C ILE A 177 -18.59 -8.19 6.42
N GLY A 178 -17.85 -8.16 7.52
CA GLY A 178 -17.32 -9.37 8.13
C GLY A 178 -16.12 -9.12 9.03
N SER A 179 -16.35 -9.05 10.33
CA SER A 179 -15.39 -9.54 11.30
C SER A 179 -16.19 -10.15 12.45
N GLY A 180 -16.41 -11.46 12.35
CA GLY A 180 -17.12 -12.21 13.38
C GLY A 180 -16.35 -12.21 14.69
N LYS A 181 -16.92 -11.59 15.72
CA LYS A 181 -16.69 -11.98 17.11
C LYS A 181 -17.90 -12.77 17.60
N THR A 182 -17.67 -14.00 18.06
CA THR A 182 -18.57 -14.65 19.01
C THR A 182 -18.43 -13.94 20.36
N ALA A 183 -19.52 -13.33 20.83
CA ALA A 183 -19.57 -12.69 22.15
C ALA A 183 -19.52 -13.78 23.23
N ALA A 184 -18.58 -13.61 24.16
CA ALA A 184 -18.66 -14.14 25.51
C ALA A 184 -18.99 -12.94 26.39
N GLY A 185 -20.17 -12.96 26.99
CA GLY A 185 -20.64 -11.98 27.95
C GLY A 185 -21.86 -12.58 28.61
N SER A 186 -21.68 -13.07 29.83
CA SER A 186 -22.77 -13.49 30.71
C SER A 186 -23.58 -12.26 31.13
N PRO A 187 -24.91 -12.36 31.22
CA PRO A 187 -25.67 -11.57 32.17
C PRO A 187 -26.29 -12.50 33.20
N GLY A 188 -26.07 -12.19 34.48
CA GLY A 188 -26.80 -12.79 35.58
C GLY A 188 -28.23 -12.24 35.69
N GLY A 189 -29.11 -13.06 36.28
CA GLY A 189 -30.27 -12.62 37.06
C GLY A 189 -31.64 -12.58 36.36
N ASN A 190 -32.45 -13.64 36.59
CA ASN A 190 -33.89 -13.71 36.94
C ASN A 190 -34.85 -12.58 36.46
N ASN A 191 -36.09 -12.80 35.98
CA ASN A 191 -37.15 -13.76 36.33
C ASN A 191 -38.28 -13.72 35.26
N GLY A 192 -39.00 -14.83 35.02
CA GLY A 192 -40.42 -14.82 34.62
C GLY A 192 -40.83 -15.42 33.25
N SER A 193 -41.26 -16.70 33.25
CA SER A 193 -41.87 -17.51 32.17
C SER A 193 -43.30 -17.05 31.73
N PRO A 194 -44.03 -17.77 30.84
CA PRO A 194 -43.71 -18.31 29.49
C PRO A 194 -44.83 -18.01 28.44
N GLY A 195 -44.56 -18.18 27.14
CA GLY A 195 -45.66 -18.19 26.14
C GLY A 195 -45.27 -18.32 24.67
N GLY A 196 -45.27 -19.56 24.18
CA GLY A 196 -45.76 -20.02 22.87
C GLY A 196 -45.46 -19.26 21.56
N GLY A 197 -44.77 -19.97 20.64
CA GLY A 197 -45.18 -20.05 19.23
C GLY A 197 -44.53 -19.08 18.24
N ASP A 198 -43.77 -19.67 17.31
CA ASP A 198 -43.46 -19.18 15.96
C ASP A 198 -43.05 -17.72 15.78
N GLN A 199 -41.74 -17.43 15.83
CA GLN A 199 -41.18 -16.32 15.06
C GLN A 199 -39.85 -16.67 14.38
N LYS A 200 -39.93 -16.67 13.05
CA LYS A 200 -38.96 -16.11 12.09
C LYS A 200 -37.49 -16.20 12.48
N ARG A 201 -36.76 -17.04 11.72
CA ARG A 201 -35.33 -16.93 11.34
C ARG A 201 -34.71 -15.57 11.71
N VAL A 202 -34.25 -15.44 12.95
CA VAL A 202 -33.61 -14.21 13.44
C VAL A 202 -32.30 -14.08 12.70
N ARG A 203 -32.25 -13.15 11.73
CA ARG A 203 -31.01 -12.70 11.10
C ARG A 203 -30.05 -12.32 12.23
N ARG A 204 -28.87 -12.98 12.26
CA ARG A 204 -27.79 -12.65 13.19
C ARG A 204 -27.53 -11.14 13.13
N PRO A 205 -27.39 -10.43 14.27
CA PRO A 205 -27.15 -9.00 14.27
C PRO A 205 -25.81 -8.73 13.57
N TYR A 206 -25.85 -7.86 12.57
CA TYR A 206 -24.67 -7.26 11.95
C TYR A 206 -23.83 -6.64 13.08
N GLN A 207 -22.60 -7.11 13.26
CA GLN A 207 -21.73 -6.57 14.31
C GLN A 207 -21.13 -5.27 13.82
N ALA A 208 -21.79 -4.17 14.13
CA ALA A 208 -21.21 -2.86 13.93
C ALA A 208 -20.04 -2.66 14.91
N LYS A 209 -18.94 -2.08 14.41
CA LYS A 209 -17.81 -1.63 15.23
C LYS A 209 -17.87 -0.14 15.38
N THR A 210 -17.79 0.33 16.61
CA THR A 210 -17.74 1.74 16.93
C THR A 210 -16.28 2.19 17.07
N PHE A 211 -16.01 3.38 16.56
CA PHE A 211 -14.72 4.05 16.61
C PHE A 211 -14.93 5.46 17.16
N LYS A 212 -14.08 5.87 18.11
CA LYS A 212 -13.99 7.25 18.54
C LYS A 212 -12.94 7.96 17.69
N VAL A 213 -13.34 9.03 17.01
CA VAL A 213 -12.49 9.82 16.13
C VAL A 213 -12.33 11.21 16.73
N GLU A 214 -11.10 11.59 17.03
CA GLU A 214 -10.77 12.94 17.48
C GLU A 214 -9.98 13.67 16.37
N LEU A 215 -10.45 14.85 15.99
CA LEU A 215 -9.79 15.76 15.06
C LEU A 215 -9.31 16.98 15.82
N ASN A 216 -8.01 17.05 16.11
CA ASN A 216 -7.40 18.11 16.91
C ASN A 216 -6.65 19.07 16.00
N PHE A 217 -7.01 20.36 16.02
CA PHE A 217 -6.35 21.39 15.22
C PHE A 217 -4.85 21.46 15.55
N ALA A 218 -4.03 21.56 14.51
CA ALA A 218 -2.58 21.56 14.60
C ALA A 218 -1.96 22.87 14.08
N ALA A 219 -2.32 23.27 12.86
CA ALA A 219 -1.73 24.45 12.22
C ALA A 219 -2.60 24.96 11.07
N THR A 220 -2.36 26.21 10.68
CA THR A 220 -2.86 26.80 9.42
C THR A 220 -1.72 26.95 8.43
N ILE A 221 -1.98 26.66 7.16
CA ILE A 221 -1.03 26.81 6.06
C ILE A 221 -1.68 27.74 5.02
N PRO A 222 -1.15 28.96 4.81
CA PRO A 222 -1.73 29.89 3.85
C PRO A 222 -1.72 29.32 2.44
N MET A 223 -2.85 29.31 1.72
CA MET A 223 -2.87 28.85 0.34
C MET A 223 -2.06 29.76 -0.58
N ALA A 224 -1.91 31.04 -0.24
CA ALA A 224 -1.00 31.96 -0.90
C ALA A 224 0.46 31.45 -0.95
N ALA A 225 0.86 30.54 -0.05
CA ALA A 225 2.18 29.90 -0.07
C ALA A 225 2.42 29.02 -1.31
N ILE A 226 1.36 28.57 -2.00
CA ILE A 226 1.48 27.94 -3.32
C ILE A 226 2.17 28.90 -4.30
N GLY A 227 1.87 30.20 -4.23
CA GLY A 227 2.52 31.23 -5.03
C GLY A 227 4.02 31.35 -4.77
N HIS A 228 4.46 31.15 -3.52
CA HIS A 228 5.88 31.10 -3.17
C HIS A 228 6.59 29.92 -3.83
N ALA A 229 5.97 28.72 -3.77
CA ALA A 229 6.51 27.53 -4.42
C ALA A 229 6.66 27.72 -5.95
N ILE A 230 5.69 28.39 -6.59
CA ILE A 230 5.73 28.69 -8.02
C ILE A 230 6.89 29.64 -8.38
N ARG A 231 7.18 30.63 -7.52
CA ARG A 231 8.31 31.57 -7.71
C ARG A 231 9.67 30.95 -7.41
N GLY A 232 9.73 29.68 -7.02
CA GLY A 232 10.97 29.02 -6.56
C GLY A 232 11.44 29.52 -5.20
N GLN A 233 10.56 30.15 -4.41
CA GLN A 233 10.83 30.53 -3.03
C GLN A 233 10.48 29.32 -2.15
N GLU A 234 11.46 28.45 -1.93
CA GLU A 234 11.29 27.29 -1.04
C GLU A 234 11.30 27.73 0.42
N SER A 235 10.11 27.82 1.00
CA SER A 235 9.89 27.89 2.45
C SER A 235 9.17 26.63 2.94
N GLU A 236 9.18 26.39 4.25
CA GLU A 236 8.44 25.28 4.88
C GLU A 236 6.96 25.31 4.47
N HIS A 237 6.29 26.45 4.61
CA HIS A 237 4.89 26.60 4.19
C HIS A 237 4.65 26.34 2.70
N SER A 238 5.60 26.68 1.83
CA SER A 238 5.46 26.42 0.39
C SER A 238 5.52 24.92 0.07
N LEU A 239 6.38 24.17 0.77
CA LEU A 239 6.52 22.72 0.64
C LEU A 239 5.31 22.00 1.25
N GLU A 240 4.81 22.50 2.38
CA GLU A 240 3.61 21.98 3.03
C GLU A 240 2.37 22.21 2.17
N ALA A 241 2.19 23.39 1.60
CA ALA A 241 1.07 23.67 0.70
C ALA A 241 1.05 22.72 -0.51
N LEU A 242 2.20 22.48 -1.15
CA LEU A 242 2.29 21.47 -2.22
C LEU A 242 2.01 20.05 -1.73
N ARG A 243 2.48 19.70 -0.52
CA ARG A 243 2.18 18.40 0.09
C ARG A 243 0.69 18.22 0.32
N VAL A 244 -0.04 19.26 0.75
CA VAL A 244 -1.49 19.19 0.91
C VAL A 244 -2.16 18.90 -0.43
N LEU A 245 -1.75 19.55 -1.51
CA LEU A 245 -2.28 19.26 -2.85
C LEU A 245 -2.03 17.80 -3.28
N ASP A 246 -0.83 17.29 -3.02
CA ASP A 246 -0.48 15.88 -3.26
C ASP A 246 -1.29 14.91 -2.39
N ILE A 247 -1.67 15.30 -1.17
CA ILE A 247 -2.55 14.51 -0.30
C ILE A 247 -3.99 14.51 -0.85
N ILE A 248 -4.47 15.62 -1.42
CA ILE A 248 -5.77 15.69 -2.10
C ILE A 248 -5.82 14.71 -3.27
N LEU A 249 -4.82 14.71 -4.17
CA LEU A 249 -4.74 13.74 -5.29
C LEU A 249 -4.80 12.29 -4.80
N ARG A 250 -4.11 12.02 -3.69
CA ARG A 250 -4.03 10.70 -3.09
C ARG A 250 -5.34 10.29 -2.41
N GLN A 251 -6.04 11.21 -1.75
CA GLN A 251 -7.37 10.96 -1.17
C GLN A 251 -8.40 10.71 -2.27
N HIS A 252 -8.41 11.51 -3.33
CA HIS A 252 -9.29 11.33 -4.50
C HIS A 252 -9.12 9.93 -5.11
N SER A 253 -7.86 9.53 -5.34
CA SER A 253 -7.55 8.19 -5.88
C SER A 253 -7.94 7.06 -4.91
N ALA A 254 -7.85 7.30 -3.59
CA ALA A 254 -8.30 6.34 -2.57
C ALA A 254 -9.82 6.11 -2.64
N LYS A 255 -10.62 7.19 -2.78
CA LYS A 255 -12.09 7.12 -2.92
C LYS A 255 -12.51 6.33 -4.16
N GLN A 256 -11.68 6.32 -5.21
CA GLN A 256 -11.88 5.52 -6.42
C GLN A 256 -11.45 4.04 -6.29
N GLY A 257 -11.03 3.60 -5.09
CA GLY A 257 -10.63 2.22 -4.84
C GLY A 257 -9.26 1.84 -5.40
N CYS A 258 -8.38 2.82 -5.68
CA CYS A 258 -7.03 2.55 -6.13
C CYS A 258 -6.16 1.92 -5.04
N LEU A 259 -5.25 1.04 -5.45
CA LEU A 259 -4.07 0.73 -4.66
C LEU A 259 -3.13 1.94 -4.72
N LEU A 260 -2.71 2.42 -3.55
CA LEU A 260 -1.82 3.57 -3.41
C LEU A 260 -0.41 3.09 -3.06
N VAL A 261 0.59 3.51 -3.84
CA VAL A 261 2.00 3.28 -3.54
C VAL A 261 2.74 4.60 -3.66
N ARG A 262 3.03 5.23 -2.50
CA ARG A 262 3.53 6.62 -2.45
C ARG A 262 2.55 7.55 -3.20
N GLN A 263 3.01 8.25 -4.23
CA GLN A 263 2.23 9.10 -5.13
C GLN A 263 1.86 8.41 -6.46
N SER A 264 1.91 7.07 -6.50
CA SER A 264 1.41 6.28 -7.63
C SER A 264 0.10 5.58 -7.29
N PHE A 265 -0.82 5.58 -8.27
CA PHE A 265 -2.18 5.09 -8.12
C PHE A 265 -2.48 3.98 -9.14
N PHE A 266 -3.04 2.87 -8.65
CA PHE A 266 -3.23 1.64 -9.43
C PHE A 266 -4.69 1.19 -9.35
N HIS A 267 -5.37 1.25 -10.48
CA HIS A 267 -6.80 0.90 -10.58
C HIS A 267 -6.99 -0.61 -10.69
N ASN A 268 -8.10 -1.13 -10.15
CA ASN A 268 -8.48 -2.54 -10.30
C ASN A 268 -9.12 -2.79 -11.67
N ASN A 269 -8.35 -2.58 -12.74
CA ASN A 269 -8.80 -2.85 -14.11
C ASN A 269 -7.97 -4.01 -14.69
N PRO A 270 -8.61 -5.14 -15.09
CA PRO A 270 -7.93 -6.26 -15.72
C PRO A 270 -7.05 -5.88 -16.92
N SER A 271 -7.42 -4.85 -17.70
CA SER A 271 -6.62 -4.39 -18.84
C SER A 271 -5.27 -3.75 -18.43
N SER A 272 -5.17 -3.30 -17.18
CA SER A 272 -3.94 -2.75 -16.60
C SER A 272 -3.02 -3.84 -16.04
N PHE A 273 -3.48 -5.09 -15.98
CA PHE A 273 -2.70 -6.19 -15.42
C PHE A 273 -1.91 -6.94 -16.49
N VAL A 274 -0.77 -7.46 -16.08
CA VAL A 274 0.19 -8.14 -16.94
C VAL A 274 0.70 -9.37 -16.17
N ASP A 275 0.44 -10.58 -16.67
CA ASP A 275 0.91 -11.79 -15.99
C ASP A 275 2.44 -11.91 -16.08
N LEU A 276 3.11 -12.06 -14.94
CA LEU A 276 4.57 -12.24 -14.86
C LEU A 276 4.95 -13.70 -14.58
N GLY A 277 3.96 -14.59 -14.39
CA GLY A 277 4.14 -15.97 -13.98
C GLY A 277 4.27 -16.12 -12.46
N GLY A 278 4.13 -17.35 -11.97
CA GLY A 278 4.33 -17.67 -10.55
C GLY A 278 3.27 -17.08 -9.61
N GLY A 279 2.07 -16.80 -10.11
CA GLY A 279 0.99 -16.16 -9.34
C GLY A 279 1.20 -14.65 -9.09
N VAL A 280 2.12 -14.02 -9.82
CA VAL A 280 2.44 -12.59 -9.71
C VAL A 280 2.05 -11.86 -10.99
N MET A 281 1.45 -10.69 -10.85
CA MET A 281 1.11 -9.81 -11.98
C MET A 281 1.75 -8.44 -11.81
N GLY A 282 2.17 -7.83 -12.91
CA GLY A 282 2.42 -6.40 -12.99
C GLY A 282 1.10 -5.65 -13.09
N CYS A 283 0.95 -4.60 -12.30
CA CYS A 283 -0.19 -3.71 -12.33
C CYS A 283 0.27 -2.33 -12.80
N ARG A 284 -0.19 -1.94 -13.98
CA ARG A 284 0.08 -0.61 -14.55
C ARG A 284 -0.80 0.43 -13.87
N GLY A 285 -0.22 1.59 -13.60
CA GLY A 285 -0.84 2.74 -13.00
C GLY A 285 -0.07 3.99 -13.37
N PHE A 286 -0.20 5.04 -12.57
CA PHE A 286 0.50 6.29 -12.84
C PHE A 286 0.92 6.98 -11.55
N HIS A 287 2.06 7.65 -11.59
CA HIS A 287 2.49 8.66 -10.64
C HIS A 287 1.76 9.97 -10.94
N SER A 288 1.38 10.73 -9.91
CA SER A 288 0.79 12.06 -10.04
C SER A 288 1.26 12.94 -8.89
N SER A 289 1.86 14.10 -9.19
CA SER A 289 2.32 15.05 -8.14
C SER A 289 2.38 16.48 -8.65
N PHE A 290 2.03 17.45 -7.81
CA PHE A 290 2.21 18.85 -8.09
C PHE A 290 3.67 19.29 -7.92
N ARG A 291 4.14 20.16 -8.82
CA ARG A 291 5.50 20.67 -8.87
C ARG A 291 5.50 22.15 -9.18
N GLY A 292 6.25 22.93 -8.40
CA GLY A 292 6.62 24.30 -8.78
C GLY A 292 7.61 24.26 -9.95
N THR A 293 7.32 25.01 -11.01
CA THR A 293 8.19 25.15 -12.17
C THR A 293 8.32 26.64 -12.53
N GLN A 294 9.31 26.99 -13.36
CA GLN A 294 9.46 28.38 -13.82
C GLN A 294 8.25 28.89 -14.61
N SER A 295 7.46 27.99 -15.21
CA SER A 295 6.27 28.32 -15.98
C SER A 295 4.99 28.35 -15.15
N GLY A 296 5.08 28.17 -13.83
CA GLY A 296 3.92 28.04 -12.96
C GLY A 296 3.89 26.74 -12.17
N LEU A 297 2.75 26.49 -11.54
CA LEU A 297 2.44 25.18 -10.98
C LEU A 297 2.21 24.18 -12.11
N SER A 298 2.67 22.96 -11.94
CA SER A 298 2.49 21.88 -12.91
C SER A 298 2.12 20.58 -12.21
N LEU A 299 1.22 19.81 -12.82
CA LEU A 299 0.96 18.43 -12.44
C LEU A 299 1.86 17.52 -13.28
N ASN A 300 2.81 16.84 -12.63
CA ASN A 300 3.61 15.82 -13.26
C ASN A 300 2.88 14.47 -13.18
N ILE A 301 2.62 13.84 -14.33
CA ILE A 301 2.03 12.50 -14.39
C ILE A 301 2.97 11.58 -15.16
N ASP A 302 3.24 10.40 -14.62
CA ASP A 302 4.06 9.41 -15.32
C ASP A 302 3.56 7.98 -15.16
N VAL A 303 3.90 7.08 -16.09
CA VAL A 303 3.53 5.67 -16.02
C VAL A 303 4.29 5.01 -14.87
N SER A 304 3.58 4.22 -14.09
CA SER A 304 4.15 3.44 -12.98
C SER A 304 3.68 2.00 -13.07
N THR A 305 4.51 1.05 -12.67
CA THR A 305 4.13 -0.36 -12.60
C THR A 305 4.51 -0.92 -11.23
N THR A 306 3.55 -1.50 -10.52
CA THR A 306 3.77 -2.17 -9.22
C THR A 306 3.41 -3.65 -9.33
N MET A 307 3.97 -4.48 -8.47
CA MET A 307 3.67 -5.91 -8.50
C MET A 307 2.51 -6.22 -7.56
N ILE A 308 1.59 -7.04 -8.03
CA ILE A 308 0.45 -7.53 -7.26
C ILE A 308 0.37 -9.05 -7.32
N VAL A 309 -0.25 -9.63 -6.30
CA VAL A 309 -0.63 -11.04 -6.30
C VAL A 309 -1.79 -11.24 -7.27
N LYS A 310 -1.77 -12.32 -8.05
CA LYS A 310 -2.87 -12.71 -8.93
C LYS A 310 -4.12 -12.98 -8.07
N PRO A 311 -5.23 -12.22 -8.24
CA PRO A 311 -6.47 -12.51 -7.54
C PRO A 311 -7.08 -13.82 -8.07
N GLY A 312 -7.86 -14.49 -7.24
CA GLY A 312 -8.45 -15.79 -7.57
C GLY A 312 -8.30 -16.81 -6.45
N PRO A 313 -8.69 -18.08 -6.67
CA PRO A 313 -8.59 -19.14 -5.67
C PRO A 313 -7.19 -19.21 -5.07
N VAL A 314 -7.11 -19.37 -3.74
CA VAL A 314 -5.81 -19.46 -3.05
C VAL A 314 -5.00 -20.65 -3.58
N ILE A 315 -5.67 -21.75 -3.91
CA ILE A 315 -5.00 -22.95 -4.43
C ILE A 315 -4.28 -22.67 -5.74
N ASP A 316 -4.90 -21.97 -6.70
CA ASP A 316 -4.33 -21.66 -8.00
C ASP A 316 -3.05 -20.81 -7.86
N PHE A 317 -3.09 -19.86 -6.93
CA PHE A 317 -1.90 -19.07 -6.60
C PHE A 317 -0.77 -19.94 -6.06
N LEU A 318 -1.06 -20.87 -5.15
CA LEU A 318 -0.05 -21.76 -4.58
C LEU A 318 0.56 -22.70 -5.63
N LEU A 319 -0.28 -23.31 -6.47
CA LEU A 319 0.15 -24.17 -7.58
C LEU A 319 1.09 -23.39 -8.53
N ALA A 320 0.65 -22.20 -8.97
CA ALA A 320 1.45 -21.36 -9.84
C ALA A 320 2.75 -20.88 -9.18
N ASN A 321 2.70 -20.45 -7.91
CA ASN A 321 3.85 -19.90 -7.19
C ASN A 321 4.95 -20.94 -6.95
N GLN A 322 4.56 -22.19 -6.72
CA GLN A 322 5.49 -23.30 -6.49
C GLN A 322 5.80 -24.12 -7.74
N LYS A 323 5.17 -23.81 -8.88
CA LYS A 323 5.30 -24.54 -10.15
C LYS A 323 4.95 -26.03 -10.02
N VAL A 324 3.86 -26.32 -9.31
CA VAL A 324 3.32 -27.68 -9.15
C VAL A 324 1.92 -27.77 -9.77
N ASP A 325 1.52 -28.99 -10.14
CA ASP A 325 0.29 -29.30 -10.88
C ASP A 325 -0.84 -29.87 -10.00
N HIS A 326 -0.52 -30.33 -8.77
CA HIS A 326 -1.48 -30.95 -7.86
C HIS A 326 -1.33 -30.44 -6.41
N PRO A 327 -2.43 -30.24 -5.65
CA PRO A 327 -2.39 -29.79 -4.26
C PRO A 327 -1.49 -30.61 -3.32
N ASP A 328 -1.38 -31.92 -3.55
CA ASP A 328 -0.55 -32.80 -2.70
C ASP A 328 0.95 -32.56 -2.83
N LYS A 329 1.38 -31.90 -3.92
CA LYS A 329 2.79 -31.53 -4.15
C LYS A 329 3.15 -30.17 -3.56
N ILE A 330 2.20 -29.47 -2.91
CA ILE A 330 2.44 -28.16 -2.32
C ILE A 330 3.33 -28.30 -1.09
N ASP A 331 4.46 -27.60 -1.08
CA ASP A 331 5.24 -27.37 0.13
C ASP A 331 4.50 -26.34 1.00
N TRP A 332 3.86 -26.83 2.05
CA TRP A 332 3.04 -26.00 2.95
C TRP A 332 3.87 -25.04 3.81
N GLN A 333 5.17 -25.30 4.02
CA GLN A 333 6.05 -24.36 4.69
C GLN A 333 6.33 -23.14 3.80
N LYS A 334 6.57 -23.37 2.49
CA LYS A 334 6.68 -22.29 1.49
C LYS A 334 5.34 -21.57 1.31
N ALA A 335 4.22 -22.30 1.28
CA ALA A 335 2.87 -21.73 1.18
C ALA A 335 2.56 -20.77 2.35
N LYS A 336 2.89 -21.17 3.59
CA LYS A 336 2.72 -20.32 4.78
C LYS A 336 3.45 -18.98 4.63
N ARG A 337 4.68 -19.00 4.11
CA ARG A 337 5.44 -17.77 3.83
C ARG A 337 4.84 -16.97 2.66
N ALA A 338 4.31 -17.63 1.63
CA ALA A 338 3.66 -17.02 0.46
C ALA A 338 2.38 -16.25 0.83
N LEU A 339 1.56 -16.82 1.71
CA LEU A 339 0.25 -16.29 2.06
C LEU A 339 0.26 -15.29 3.22
N LYS A 340 1.36 -15.20 3.97
CA LYS A 340 1.47 -14.33 5.15
C LYS A 340 1.07 -12.88 4.81
N ASN A 341 0.16 -12.33 5.62
CA ASN A 341 -0.38 -10.97 5.48
C ASN A 341 -1.25 -10.69 4.24
N LEU A 342 -1.46 -11.67 3.36
CA LEU A 342 -2.44 -11.51 2.29
C LEU A 342 -3.85 -11.51 2.85
N ARG A 343 -4.78 -10.98 2.08
CA ARG A 343 -6.21 -10.92 2.34
C ARG A 343 -6.93 -11.88 1.43
N ILE A 344 -7.89 -12.58 2.02
CA ILE A 344 -8.78 -13.49 1.32
C ILE A 344 -10.22 -13.05 1.53
N LYS A 345 -11.05 -13.51 0.63
CA LYS A 345 -12.50 -13.46 0.71
C LYS A 345 -13.02 -14.89 0.79
N THR A 346 -13.96 -15.15 1.69
CA THR A 346 -14.47 -16.50 1.92
C THR A 346 -15.81 -16.73 1.25
N THR A 347 -16.04 -17.96 0.77
CA THR A 347 -17.31 -18.40 0.17
C THR A 347 -18.03 -19.33 1.14
N PRO A 348 -19.37 -19.21 1.33
CA PRO A 348 -20.31 -18.27 0.70
C PRO A 348 -20.47 -16.94 1.46
N ALA A 349 -19.79 -16.75 2.60
CA ALA A 349 -20.01 -15.60 3.48
C ALA A 349 -19.62 -14.24 2.87
N ASN A 350 -18.82 -14.23 1.80
CA ASN A 350 -18.37 -13.04 1.10
C ASN A 350 -17.55 -12.07 1.99
N SER A 351 -17.06 -12.57 3.14
CA SER A 351 -16.34 -11.80 4.14
C SER A 351 -14.84 -11.82 3.87
N GLU A 352 -14.19 -10.68 4.09
CA GLU A 352 -12.75 -10.53 3.87
C GLU A 352 -11.95 -10.64 5.17
N PHE A 353 -10.86 -11.42 5.13
CA PHE A 353 -9.97 -11.61 6.25
C PHE A 353 -8.52 -11.48 5.86
N LYS A 354 -7.69 -10.99 6.79
CA LYS A 354 -6.24 -11.08 6.69
C LYS A 354 -5.78 -12.48 7.15
N ILE A 355 -4.95 -13.12 6.35
CA ILE A 355 -4.29 -14.39 6.68
C ILE A 355 -3.22 -14.13 7.74
N VAL A 356 -3.33 -14.85 8.86
CA VAL A 356 -2.33 -14.87 9.94
C VAL A 356 -1.41 -16.07 9.84
N GLY A 357 -1.85 -17.17 9.21
CA GLY A 357 -1.03 -18.36 9.01
C GLY A 357 -1.81 -19.52 8.40
N LEU A 358 -1.29 -20.73 8.60
CA LEU A 358 -1.92 -22.00 8.27
C LEU A 358 -2.00 -22.86 9.54
N SER A 359 -2.99 -23.73 9.63
CA SER A 359 -3.09 -24.69 10.73
C SER A 359 -1.98 -25.73 10.67
N GLU A 360 -1.66 -26.31 11.82
CA GLU A 360 -0.69 -27.42 11.92
C GLU A 360 -1.31 -28.75 11.50
N ARG A 361 -2.62 -28.92 11.76
CA ARG A 361 -3.40 -30.11 11.38
C ARG A 361 -4.25 -29.85 10.14
N ASN A 362 -4.64 -30.91 9.46
CA ASN A 362 -5.51 -30.85 8.30
C ASN A 362 -6.97 -30.52 8.68
N CYS A 363 -7.81 -30.14 7.71
CA CYS A 363 -9.20 -29.75 7.99
C CYS A 363 -10.01 -30.85 8.71
N ASN A 364 -9.74 -32.12 8.42
CA ASN A 364 -10.36 -33.29 9.06
C ASN A 364 -9.92 -33.55 10.51
N GLU A 365 -8.82 -32.93 10.97
CA GLU A 365 -8.24 -33.12 12.31
C GLU A 365 -8.17 -31.82 13.13
N GLN A 366 -8.24 -30.67 12.46
CA GLN A 366 -8.18 -29.36 13.08
C GLN A 366 -9.49 -29.09 13.82
N MET A 367 -9.44 -29.12 15.14
CA MET A 367 -10.59 -28.87 16.01
C MET A 367 -10.73 -27.38 16.33
N PHE A 368 -11.96 -26.95 16.62
CA PHE A 368 -12.23 -25.67 17.25
C PHE A 368 -13.50 -25.72 18.12
N PRO A 369 -13.61 -24.88 19.15
CA PRO A 369 -14.79 -24.82 20.01
C PRO A 369 -15.98 -24.19 19.26
N LEU A 370 -17.03 -24.99 19.06
CA LEU A 370 -18.31 -24.54 18.52
C LEU A 370 -19.32 -24.37 19.65
N ARG A 371 -19.76 -23.13 19.88
CA ARG A 371 -20.88 -22.85 20.78
C ARG A 371 -22.21 -23.21 20.12
N ARG A 372 -22.92 -24.17 20.70
CA ARG A 372 -24.30 -24.52 20.35
C ARG A 372 -25.22 -23.97 21.42
N ARG A 373 -26.36 -23.43 21.01
CA ARG A 373 -27.42 -22.99 21.91
C ARG A 373 -28.49 -24.08 21.93
N ASN A 374 -28.60 -24.78 23.05
CA ASN A 374 -29.67 -25.75 23.30
C ASN A 374 -30.58 -25.15 24.37
N GLY A 375 -31.61 -24.43 23.94
CA GLY A 375 -32.47 -23.67 24.87
C GLY A 375 -31.72 -22.51 25.55
N ASP A 376 -31.73 -22.48 26.88
CA ASP A 376 -31.04 -21.47 27.71
C ASP A 376 -29.58 -21.82 28.04
N THR A 377 -29.14 -23.06 27.80
CA THR A 377 -27.75 -23.46 28.00
C THR A 377 -26.93 -23.32 26.72
N THR A 378 -25.73 -22.75 26.87
CA THR A 378 -24.73 -22.65 25.79
C THR A 378 -23.68 -23.73 26.01
N GLU A 379 -23.79 -24.82 25.26
CA GLU A 379 -22.79 -25.89 25.27
C GLU A 379 -21.68 -25.58 24.27
N THR A 380 -20.44 -25.78 24.67
CA THR A 380 -19.28 -25.67 23.77
C THR A 380 -18.83 -27.07 23.40
N VAL A 381 -18.97 -27.41 22.12
CA VAL A 381 -18.59 -28.72 21.58
C VAL A 381 -17.37 -28.54 20.69
N GLU A 382 -16.35 -29.37 20.87
CA GLU A 382 -15.22 -29.44 19.96
C GLU A 382 -15.65 -30.14 18.65
N ILE A 383 -15.38 -29.51 17.51
CA ILE A 383 -15.69 -30.06 16.18
C ILE A 383 -14.53 -29.80 15.21
N THR A 384 -14.32 -30.71 14.26
CA THR A 384 -13.34 -30.50 13.19
C THR A 384 -13.82 -29.41 12.23
N VAL A 385 -12.87 -28.74 11.57
CA VAL A 385 -13.19 -27.78 10.50
C VAL A 385 -13.97 -28.46 9.39
N TYR A 386 -13.56 -29.66 8.98
CA TYR A 386 -14.26 -30.46 7.96
C TYR A 386 -15.72 -30.73 8.35
N ASP A 387 -15.97 -31.29 9.55
CA ASP A 387 -17.32 -31.64 9.99
C ASP A 387 -18.21 -30.39 10.12
N TYR A 388 -17.64 -29.28 10.56
CA TYR A 388 -18.39 -28.03 10.62
C TYR A 388 -18.85 -27.56 9.23
N PHE A 389 -17.98 -27.57 8.22
CA PHE A 389 -18.37 -27.13 6.87
C PHE A 389 -19.29 -28.14 6.19
N VAL A 390 -18.95 -29.43 6.23
CA VAL A 390 -19.70 -30.47 5.53
C VAL A 390 -20.99 -30.82 6.27
N LYS A 391 -20.93 -31.23 7.54
CA LYS A 391 -22.09 -31.73 8.30
C LYS A 391 -22.96 -30.60 8.84
N ASN A 392 -22.38 -29.53 9.39
CA ASN A 392 -23.16 -28.44 10.00
C ASN A 392 -23.60 -27.34 9.02
N ARG A 393 -22.81 -27.06 7.98
CA ARG A 393 -23.12 -26.02 6.99
C ARG A 393 -23.62 -26.56 5.65
N GLY A 394 -23.52 -27.87 5.40
CA GLY A 394 -23.92 -28.46 4.11
C GLY A 394 -23.04 -28.00 2.95
N ILE A 395 -21.79 -27.62 3.22
CA ILE A 395 -20.82 -27.18 2.21
C ILE A 395 -19.86 -28.34 1.97
N GLU A 396 -20.00 -28.99 0.81
CA GLU A 396 -19.09 -30.05 0.38
C GLU A 396 -17.68 -29.49 0.15
N LEU A 397 -16.67 -30.20 0.66
CA LEU A 397 -15.26 -29.91 0.42
C LEU A 397 -14.70 -31.01 -0.49
N ARG A 398 -14.32 -30.65 -1.72
CA ARG A 398 -13.94 -31.61 -2.76
C ARG A 398 -12.53 -32.15 -2.58
N TYR A 399 -11.60 -31.30 -2.14
CA TYR A 399 -10.18 -31.67 -2.04
C TYR A 399 -9.49 -31.15 -0.77
N SER A 400 -10.07 -30.17 -0.09
CA SER A 400 -9.40 -29.50 1.03
C SER A 400 -9.50 -30.22 2.39
N GLY A 401 -10.24 -31.34 2.47
CA GLY A 401 -10.41 -32.09 3.72
C GLY A 401 -9.10 -32.59 4.35
N ASN A 402 -8.16 -33.04 3.51
CA ASN A 402 -6.85 -33.54 3.93
C ASN A 402 -5.74 -32.47 3.81
N LEU A 403 -6.11 -31.20 3.66
CA LEU A 403 -5.16 -30.08 3.57
C LEU A 403 -5.21 -29.20 4.83
N PRO A 404 -4.15 -28.44 5.14
CA PRO A 404 -4.19 -27.42 6.17
C PRO A 404 -5.28 -26.37 5.94
N CYS A 405 -5.79 -25.80 7.02
CA CYS A 405 -6.69 -24.66 7.02
C CYS A 405 -5.92 -23.36 6.82
N ILE A 406 -6.56 -22.35 6.23
CA ILE A 406 -6.13 -20.96 6.32
C ILE A 406 -6.55 -20.40 7.69
N ASN A 407 -5.57 -19.91 8.44
CA ASN A 407 -5.82 -19.19 9.68
C ASN A 407 -6.00 -17.71 9.34
N ALA A 408 -7.16 -17.17 9.71
CA ALA A 408 -7.56 -15.81 9.38
C ALA A 408 -8.05 -15.04 10.62
N GLY A 409 -8.01 -13.71 10.55
CA GLY A 409 -8.52 -12.85 11.62
C GLY A 409 -7.50 -12.58 12.73
N ARG A 410 -7.84 -12.89 13.99
CA ARG A 410 -7.03 -12.51 15.16
C ARG A 410 -5.91 -13.52 15.41
N PRO A 411 -4.63 -13.11 15.55
CA PRO A 411 -3.52 -14.04 15.77
C PRO A 411 -3.69 -14.95 16.99
N LYS A 412 -4.21 -14.42 18.10
CA LYS A 412 -4.42 -15.18 19.35
C LYS A 412 -5.65 -16.10 19.31
N ARG A 413 -6.58 -15.89 18.39
CA ARG A 413 -7.80 -16.69 18.25
C ARG A 413 -8.22 -16.72 16.77
N PRO A 414 -7.49 -17.47 15.93
CA PRO A 414 -7.74 -17.49 14.49
C PRO A 414 -9.08 -18.14 14.19
N THR A 415 -9.66 -17.75 13.06
CA THR A 415 -10.76 -18.46 12.41
C THR A 415 -10.17 -19.32 11.30
N TYR A 416 -10.57 -20.59 11.25
CA TYR A 416 -10.06 -21.57 10.30
C TYR A 416 -10.98 -21.67 9.08
N PHE A 417 -10.40 -21.61 7.89
CA PHE A 417 -11.12 -21.80 6.63
C PHE A 417 -10.42 -22.85 5.76
N PRO A 418 -11.16 -23.80 5.19
CA PRO A 418 -10.62 -24.67 4.14
C PRO A 418 -10.09 -23.83 2.97
N VAL A 419 -8.94 -24.23 2.41
CA VAL A 419 -8.29 -23.50 1.30
C VAL A 419 -9.20 -23.33 0.09
N GLU A 420 -10.05 -24.32 -0.16
CA GLU A 420 -11.05 -24.36 -1.24
C GLU A 420 -12.11 -23.26 -1.15
N LEU A 421 -12.38 -22.76 0.06
CA LEU A 421 -13.38 -21.72 0.28
C LEU A 421 -12.77 -20.31 0.30
N CYS A 422 -11.50 -20.16 -0.11
CA CYS A 422 -10.74 -18.92 0.02
C CYS A 422 -10.25 -18.40 -1.33
N THR A 423 -10.55 -17.12 -1.60
CA THR A 423 -10.12 -16.40 -2.81
C THR A 423 -9.27 -15.18 -2.43
N LEU A 424 -8.10 -15.00 -3.05
CA LEU A 424 -7.26 -13.81 -2.88
C LEU A 424 -7.95 -12.57 -3.47
N VAL A 425 -8.05 -11.52 -2.66
CA VAL A 425 -8.63 -10.22 -3.05
C VAL A 425 -7.71 -9.51 -4.06
N PRO A 426 -8.25 -8.74 -5.02
CA PRO A 426 -7.45 -7.96 -5.97
C PRO A 426 -6.58 -6.88 -5.32
N LEU A 427 -5.64 -6.34 -6.12
CA LEU A 427 -4.80 -5.19 -5.78
C LEU A 427 -3.93 -5.35 -4.51
N GLN A 428 -3.53 -6.57 -4.19
CA GLN A 428 -2.62 -6.82 -3.08
C GLN A 428 -1.17 -6.80 -3.55
N ARG A 429 -0.34 -5.92 -2.97
CA ARG A 429 1.06 -5.81 -3.36
C ARG A 429 1.83 -7.09 -3.12
N TYR A 430 2.57 -7.51 -4.14
CA TYR A 430 3.63 -8.49 -4.01
C TYR A 430 4.93 -7.79 -3.67
N THR A 431 5.44 -8.00 -2.45
CA THR A 431 6.64 -7.31 -1.93
C THR A 431 7.89 -8.18 -1.90
N LYS A 432 7.78 -9.45 -2.27
CA LYS A 432 8.92 -10.37 -2.28
C LYS A 432 9.78 -10.15 -3.52
N ALA A 433 11.02 -10.62 -3.46
CA ALA A 433 11.91 -10.61 -4.61
C ALA A 433 11.30 -11.36 -5.80
N LEU A 434 11.40 -10.76 -6.99
CA LEU A 434 11.06 -11.41 -8.25
C LEU A 434 12.18 -12.37 -8.66
N SER A 435 11.80 -13.51 -9.23
CA SER A 435 12.71 -14.40 -9.95
C SER A 435 13.29 -13.73 -11.19
N THR A 436 14.40 -14.24 -11.72
CA THR A 436 15.03 -13.72 -12.95
C THR A 436 14.03 -13.69 -14.11
N MET A 437 13.27 -14.77 -14.32
CA MET A 437 12.24 -14.83 -15.36
C MET A 437 11.16 -13.74 -15.20
N GLN A 438 10.68 -13.52 -13.97
CA GLN A 438 9.70 -12.47 -13.69
C GLN A 438 10.26 -11.07 -13.93
N ARG A 439 11.54 -10.82 -13.60
CA ARG A 439 12.21 -9.54 -13.85
C ARG A 439 12.33 -9.26 -15.34
N THR A 440 12.78 -10.24 -16.13
CA THR A 440 12.88 -10.11 -17.59
C THR A 440 11.50 -9.84 -18.19
N SER A 441 10.50 -10.64 -17.82
CA SER A 441 9.10 -10.47 -18.25
C SER A 441 8.55 -9.09 -17.89
N LEU A 442 8.86 -8.58 -16.69
CA LEU A 442 8.45 -7.23 -16.29
C LEU A 442 9.09 -6.15 -17.17
N VAL A 443 10.41 -6.22 -17.39
CA VAL A 443 11.12 -5.23 -18.22
C VAL A 443 10.58 -5.23 -19.65
N GLU A 444 10.40 -6.41 -20.24
CA GLU A 444 9.87 -6.56 -21.60
C GLU A 444 8.46 -6.00 -21.73
N LYS A 445 7.57 -6.35 -20.78
CA LYS A 445 6.15 -5.96 -20.83
C LYS A 445 5.88 -4.52 -20.34
N SER A 446 6.83 -3.91 -19.64
CA SER A 446 6.79 -2.48 -19.27
C SER A 446 7.39 -1.57 -20.35
N ARG A 447 8.04 -2.12 -21.39
CA ARG A 447 8.61 -1.33 -22.49
C ARG A 447 7.48 -0.68 -23.29
N GLN A 448 7.54 0.64 -23.44
CA GLN A 448 6.57 1.42 -24.22
C GLN A 448 7.30 2.41 -25.11
N LYS A 449 6.81 2.59 -26.34
CA LYS A 449 7.32 3.65 -27.22
C LYS A 449 6.82 5.02 -26.72
N PRO A 450 7.53 6.13 -27.01
CA PRO A 450 7.13 7.45 -26.53
C PRO A 450 5.67 7.84 -26.86
N HIS A 451 5.20 7.58 -28.07
CA HIS A 451 3.82 7.90 -28.47
C HIS A 451 2.76 7.08 -27.72
N GLU A 452 3.02 5.78 -27.48
CA GLU A 452 2.14 4.91 -26.68
C GLU A 452 2.09 5.39 -25.22
N ARG A 453 3.23 5.79 -24.66
CA ARG A 453 3.32 6.36 -23.32
C ARG A 453 2.52 7.66 -23.23
N MET A 454 2.64 8.54 -24.23
CA MET A 454 1.87 9.79 -24.27
C MET A 454 0.35 9.53 -24.29
N SER A 455 -0.13 8.59 -25.11
CA SER A 455 -1.55 8.20 -25.12
C SER A 455 -1.98 7.66 -23.74
N THR A 456 -1.17 6.79 -23.15
CA THR A 456 -1.43 6.20 -21.83
C THR A 456 -1.60 7.28 -20.75
N LEU A 457 -0.76 8.33 -20.79
CA LEU A 457 -0.80 9.43 -19.83
C LEU A 457 -2.00 10.37 -20.04
N ASN A 458 -2.37 10.66 -21.29
CA ASN A 458 -3.60 11.40 -21.58
C ASN A 458 -4.84 10.66 -21.06
N ASP A 459 -4.89 9.35 -21.27
CA ASP A 459 -5.99 8.51 -20.77
C ASP A 459 -5.97 8.41 -19.24
N ALA A 460 -4.79 8.44 -18.61
CA ALA A 460 -4.66 8.46 -17.16
C ALA A 460 -5.19 9.78 -16.57
N LEU A 461 -4.82 10.93 -17.15
CA LEU A 461 -5.32 12.24 -16.70
C LEU A 461 -6.85 12.32 -16.82
N LYS A 462 -7.41 11.94 -17.98
CA LYS A 462 -8.86 11.92 -18.21
C LYS A 462 -9.60 11.03 -17.22
N ARG A 463 -9.12 9.79 -17.02
CA ARG A 463 -9.72 8.84 -16.07
C ARG A 463 -9.61 9.30 -14.62
N SER A 464 -8.54 10.02 -14.27
CA SER A 464 -8.37 10.56 -12.93
C SER A 464 -9.48 11.55 -12.58
N ASN A 465 -9.98 12.30 -13.56
CA ASN A 465 -11.08 13.26 -13.40
C ASN A 465 -10.83 14.23 -12.22
N TYR A 466 -9.61 14.76 -12.13
CA TYR A 466 -9.21 15.65 -11.03
C TYR A 466 -10.04 16.93 -10.98
N ASP A 467 -10.54 17.41 -12.12
CA ASP A 467 -11.42 18.57 -12.19
C ASP A 467 -12.77 18.33 -11.48
N ALA A 468 -13.15 17.07 -11.20
CA ALA A 468 -14.35 16.77 -10.44
C ALA A 468 -14.15 16.87 -8.92
N ASP A 469 -12.92 16.81 -8.42
CA ASP A 469 -12.62 16.78 -6.98
C ASP A 469 -13.03 18.10 -6.28
N PRO A 470 -13.85 18.05 -5.21
CA PRO A 470 -14.32 19.25 -4.53
C PRO A 470 -13.21 20.10 -3.92
N MET A 471 -12.17 19.48 -3.36
CA MET A 471 -11.09 20.23 -2.71
C MET A 471 -10.17 20.88 -3.73
N LEU A 472 -9.83 20.20 -4.83
CA LEU A 472 -9.08 20.84 -5.93
C LEU A 472 -9.86 22.02 -6.52
N LYS A 473 -11.18 21.88 -6.70
CA LYS A 473 -12.08 22.97 -7.13
C LYS A 473 -12.07 24.14 -6.15
N ALA A 474 -12.22 23.87 -4.85
CA ALA A 474 -12.18 24.89 -3.80
C ALA A 474 -10.80 25.58 -3.71
N CYS A 475 -9.72 24.85 -4.02
CA CYS A 475 -8.38 25.43 -4.20
C CYS A 475 -8.25 26.35 -5.43
N GLY A 476 -9.28 26.42 -6.28
CA GLY A 476 -9.22 27.12 -7.55
C GLY A 476 -8.21 26.51 -8.54
N ILE A 477 -7.93 25.21 -8.40
CA ILE A 477 -7.02 24.47 -9.27
C ILE A 477 -7.75 24.10 -10.56
N GLN A 478 -7.12 24.37 -11.70
CA GLN A 478 -7.54 23.85 -13.00
C GLN A 478 -6.33 23.29 -13.72
N ILE A 479 -6.47 22.07 -14.25
CA ILE A 479 -5.37 21.33 -14.88
C ILE A 479 -5.57 21.34 -16.40
N ALA A 480 -4.56 21.81 -17.12
CA ALA A 480 -4.56 21.75 -18.58
C ALA A 480 -4.54 20.29 -19.07
N GLN A 481 -5.22 20.02 -20.19
CA GLN A 481 -5.35 18.66 -20.72
C GLN A 481 -4.21 18.24 -21.65
N ASN A 482 -3.33 19.18 -22.01
CA ASN A 482 -2.24 18.97 -22.96
C ASN A 482 -0.89 18.92 -22.25
N PHE A 483 0.03 18.13 -22.80
CA PHE A 483 1.44 18.14 -22.41
C PHE A 483 2.03 19.55 -22.54
N THR A 484 2.91 19.91 -21.61
CA THR A 484 3.61 21.20 -21.65
C THR A 484 4.68 21.16 -22.73
N GLN A 485 4.61 22.12 -23.64
CA GLN A 485 5.61 22.35 -24.68
C GLN A 485 6.81 23.11 -24.11
N ILE A 486 8.01 22.57 -24.27
CA ILE A 486 9.27 23.15 -23.76
C ILE A 486 10.35 23.20 -24.84
N GLU A 487 11.12 24.29 -24.89
CA GLU A 487 12.27 24.41 -25.78
C GLU A 487 13.49 23.71 -25.16
N GLY A 488 13.99 22.69 -25.85
CA GLY A 488 15.22 21.98 -25.51
C GLY A 488 16.38 22.38 -26.43
N ARG A 489 17.59 21.88 -26.11
CA ARG A 489 18.78 22.04 -26.97
C ARG A 489 19.56 20.73 -27.06
N VAL A 490 19.92 20.31 -28.28
CA VAL A 490 20.79 19.15 -28.52
C VAL A 490 22.24 19.62 -28.50
N LEU A 491 22.99 19.21 -27.47
CA LEU A 491 24.41 19.53 -27.33
C LEU A 491 25.26 18.65 -28.26
N PRO A 492 26.37 19.17 -28.82
CA PRO A 492 27.30 18.33 -29.57
C PRO A 492 27.94 17.29 -28.65
N ALA A 493 28.05 16.05 -29.14
CA ALA A 493 28.72 14.99 -28.42
C ALA A 493 30.22 15.32 -28.25
N PRO A 494 30.83 15.02 -27.09
CA PRO A 494 32.27 15.17 -26.92
C PRO A 494 33.01 14.20 -27.85
N LYS A 495 34.22 14.56 -28.26
CA LYS A 495 35.11 13.66 -28.99
C LYS A 495 35.72 12.66 -28.01
N VAL A 496 35.66 11.37 -28.34
CA VAL A 496 36.40 10.33 -27.62
C VAL A 496 37.74 10.17 -28.33
N SER A 497 38.84 10.51 -27.66
CA SER A 497 40.18 10.17 -28.14
C SER A 497 40.39 8.68 -27.97
N GLN A 498 40.76 7.98 -29.06
CA GLN A 498 41.18 6.59 -29.01
C GLN A 498 42.58 6.45 -28.42
#